data_AF-A0A2E1PBH4-F1
#
_entry.id   AF-A0A2E1PBH4-F1
#
_cell.length_a   1.000
_cell.length_b   1.000
_cell.length_c   1.000
_cell.angle_alpha   90.00
_cell.angle_beta   90.00
_cell.angle_gamma   90.00
#
_symmetry.space_group_name_H-M   'P 1'
#
loop_
_entity.id
_entity.type
_entity.pdbx_description
1 polymer ?
#
loop_
_entity_poly.entity_id
_entity_poly.type
_entity_poly.pdbx_seq_one_letter_code
_entity_poly.pdbx_strand_id
1 'polypeptide(L)'
;MVIRNTINGDFSIVKTISEIEPGAFINIDWDGKKLMLPYSLRKDYVSFTDKKWDWRYPINEDNLVNENNPTLYELLPSGVIKEHICQIEEH
;
A
#
# COMPACT_ATOMS: atom_id res chain seq x y z
N MET A 1 9.10 -2.71 -4.71
CA MET A 1 7.94 -1.83 -4.40
C MET A 1 8.42 -0.38 -4.33
N VAL A 2 7.62 0.59 -4.79
CA VAL A 2 7.98 2.02 -4.66
C VAL A 2 6.74 2.83 -4.32
N ILE A 3 6.79 3.61 -3.23
CA ILE A 3 5.75 4.58 -2.85
C ILE A 3 6.13 5.95 -3.42
N ARG A 4 5.14 6.70 -3.92
CA ARG A 4 5.32 8.02 -4.50
C ARG A 4 4.30 9.02 -3.99
N ASN A 5 4.76 10.23 -3.67
CA ASN A 5 3.90 11.40 -3.45
C ASN A 5 3.78 12.20 -4.75
N THR A 6 2.63 12.85 -4.94
CA THR A 6 2.43 13.82 -6.04
C THR A 6 2.71 15.22 -5.50
N ILE A 7 3.81 15.84 -5.93
CA ILE A 7 4.24 17.18 -5.48
C ILE A 7 4.20 18.12 -6.68
N ASN A 8 3.30 19.11 -6.66
CA ASN A 8 3.17 20.14 -7.71
C ASN A 8 3.07 19.59 -9.15
N GLY A 9 2.47 18.41 -9.34
CA GLY A 9 2.32 17.76 -10.65
C GLY A 9 3.49 16.86 -11.06
N ASP A 10 4.51 16.70 -10.22
CA ASP A 10 5.61 15.74 -10.39
C ASP A 10 5.58 14.65 -9.29
N PHE A 11 6.37 13.58 -9.46
CA PHE A 11 6.41 12.45 -8.53
C PHE A 11 7.72 12.38 -7.76
N SER A 12 7.63 12.27 -6.43
CA SER A 12 8.77 12.04 -5.55
C SER A 12 8.68 10.67 -4.90
N ILE A 13 9.82 9.98 -4.78
CA ILE A 13 9.88 8.70 -4.07
C ILE A 13 9.84 8.96 -2.58
N VAL A 14 8.95 8.26 -1.90
CA VAL A 14 8.77 8.31 -0.44
C VAL A 14 9.60 7.20 0.20
N LYS A 15 10.35 7.54 1.26
CA LYS A 15 11.23 6.56 1.95
C LYS A 15 10.55 5.88 3.12
N THR A 16 9.65 6.58 3.80
CA THR A 16 8.91 6.07 4.97
C THR A 16 7.44 6.40 4.86
N ILE A 17 6.58 5.56 5.42
CA ILE A 17 5.12 5.74 5.35
C ILE A 17 4.68 7.03 6.06
N SER A 18 5.43 7.47 7.07
CA SER A 18 5.16 8.74 7.77
C SER A 18 5.25 9.99 6.89
N GLU A 19 5.91 9.90 5.73
CA GLU A 19 6.08 11.03 4.80
C GLU A 19 4.99 11.07 3.71
N ILE A 20 4.01 10.15 3.74
CA ILE A 20 2.96 10.08 2.73
C ILE A 20 2.03 11.30 2.81
N GLU A 21 1.73 11.87 1.64
CA GLU A 21 0.79 12.98 1.49
C GLU A 21 -0.50 12.54 0.77
N PRO A 22 -1.61 13.29 0.91
CA PRO A 22 -2.80 13.07 0.10
C PRO A 22 -2.48 13.06 -1.40
N GLY A 23 -2.98 12.06 -2.12
CA GLY A 23 -2.68 11.86 -3.55
C GLY A 23 -1.43 11.03 -3.83
N ALA A 24 -0.81 10.46 -2.80
CA ALA A 24 0.21 9.43 -2.96
C ALA A 24 -0.34 8.15 -3.59
N PHE A 25 0.55 7.32 -4.11
CA PHE A 25 0.26 5.99 -4.62
C PHE A 25 1.45 5.06 -4.45
N ILE A 26 1.19 3.76 -4.47
CA ILE A 26 2.21 2.72 -4.46
C ILE A 26 2.25 1.98 -5.79
N ASN A 27 3.44 1.67 -6.26
CA ASN A 27 3.67 0.74 -7.36
C ASN A 27 4.25 -0.57 -6.86
N ILE A 28 3.57 -1.66 -7.21
CA ILE A 28 3.89 -3.02 -6.77
C ILE A 28 3.96 -3.88 -8.02
N ASP A 29 5.01 -4.71 -8.11
CA ASP A 29 5.03 -5.83 -9.05
C ASP A 29 4.57 -7.07 -8.29
N TRP A 30 3.40 -7.59 -8.65
CA TRP A 30 2.75 -8.70 -7.96
C TRP A 30 2.37 -9.77 -8.98
N ASP A 31 3.00 -10.94 -8.90
CA ASP A 31 2.73 -12.08 -9.79
C ASP A 31 2.78 -11.68 -11.28
N GLY A 32 3.79 -10.87 -11.65
CA GLY A 32 3.98 -10.33 -13.00
C GLY A 32 3.01 -9.20 -13.39
N LYS A 33 2.15 -8.74 -12.46
CA LYS A 33 1.24 -7.62 -12.67
C LYS A 33 1.81 -6.36 -12.03
N LYS A 34 1.83 -5.27 -12.80
CA LYS A 34 2.17 -3.94 -12.28
C LYS A 34 0.91 -3.27 -11.75
N LEU A 35 0.82 -3.19 -10.43
CA LEU A 35 -0.27 -2.51 -9.74
C LEU A 35 0.15 -1.07 -9.42
N MET A 36 -0.80 -0.16 -9.57
CA MET A 36 -0.68 1.23 -9.13
C MET A 36 -1.88 1.51 -8.24
N LEU A 37 -1.65 1.56 -6.94
CA LEU A 37 -2.73 1.65 -5.95
C LEU A 37 -2.67 3.03 -5.28
N PRO A 38 -3.72 3.86 -5.38
CA PRO A 38 -3.75 5.17 -4.75
C PRO A 38 -3.90 5.04 -3.23
N TYR A 39 -3.30 5.96 -2.49
CA TYR A 39 -3.41 6.04 -1.04
C TYR A 39 -4.87 6.28 -0.62
N SER A 40 -5.31 5.55 0.41
CA SER A 40 -6.65 5.61 0.97
C SER A 40 -6.56 5.82 2.48
N LEU A 41 -7.19 6.90 2.94
CA LEU A 41 -7.31 7.23 4.35
C LEU A 41 -8.25 6.24 5.05
N ARG A 42 -7.72 5.48 6.00
CA ARG A 42 -8.46 4.57 6.88
C ARG A 42 -8.04 4.82 8.32
N LYS A 43 -8.96 4.56 9.27
CA LYS A 43 -8.74 4.85 10.69
C LYS A 43 -7.74 3.90 11.33
N ASP A 44 -7.78 2.62 10.96
CA ASP A 44 -7.13 1.54 11.70
C ASP A 44 -5.90 0.94 10.97
N TYR A 45 -5.60 1.41 9.76
CA TYR A 45 -4.47 0.96 8.94
C TYR A 45 -4.13 1.96 7.84
N VAL A 46 -2.90 1.92 7.33
CA VAL A 46 -2.53 2.63 6.10
C VAL A 46 -2.87 1.72 4.93
N SER A 47 -3.60 2.23 3.94
CA SER A 47 -4.06 1.45 2.78
C SER A 47 -3.76 2.15 1.46
N PHE A 48 -3.45 1.34 0.46
CA PHE A 48 -3.44 1.75 -0.93
C PHE A 48 -4.35 0.82 -1.73
N THR A 49 -5.38 1.35 -2.40
CA THR A 49 -6.39 0.49 -3.01
C THR A 49 -7.04 1.09 -4.26
N ASP A 50 -7.29 0.23 -5.25
CA ASP A 50 -8.11 0.52 -6.44
C ASP A 50 -9.51 -0.13 -6.34
N LYS A 51 -9.90 -0.58 -5.14
CA LYS A 51 -11.09 -1.39 -4.78
C LYS A 51 -11.04 -2.87 -5.17
N LYS A 52 -10.21 -3.26 -6.15
CA LYS A 52 -9.97 -4.67 -6.49
C LYS A 52 -8.81 -5.22 -5.66
N TRP A 53 -7.76 -4.43 -5.55
CA TRP A 53 -6.56 -4.71 -4.77
C TRP A 53 -6.49 -3.73 -3.61
N ASP A 54 -6.05 -4.21 -2.45
CA ASP A 54 -5.86 -3.39 -1.26
C ASP A 54 -4.58 -3.80 -0.55
N TRP A 55 -3.57 -2.94 -0.63
CA TRP A 55 -2.28 -3.11 0.03
C TRP A 55 -2.32 -2.38 1.37
N ARG A 56 -2.10 -3.12 2.46
CA ARG A 56 -2.26 -2.58 3.81
C ARG A 56 -1.01 -2.74 4.65
N TYR A 57 -0.70 -1.69 5.41
CA TYR A 57 0.26 -1.76 6.49
C TYR A 57 -0.49 -1.70 7.83
N PRO A 58 -0.29 -2.68 8.72
CA PRO A 58 -0.93 -2.67 10.03
C PRO A 58 -0.33 -1.57 10.90
N ILE A 59 -1.17 -0.98 11.75
CA ILE A 59 -0.76 -0.04 12.80
C ILE A 59 -0.67 -0.83 14.10
N ASN A 60 0.43 -0.67 14.84
CA ASN A 60 0.62 -1.32 16.13
C ASN A 60 -0.09 -0.55 17.27
N GLU A 61 -0.05 -1.08 18.50
CA GLU A 61 -0.70 -0.47 19.67
C GLU A 61 -0.18 0.93 20.00
N ASP A 62 1.04 1.27 19.58
CA ASP A 62 1.67 2.58 19.75
C ASP A 62 1.33 3.58 18.63
N ASN A 63 0.36 3.26 17.77
CA ASN A 63 0.01 4.03 16.56
C ASN A 63 1.15 4.17 15.53
N LEU A 64 2.14 3.28 15.57
CA LEU A 64 3.22 3.22 14.58
C LEU A 64 2.86 2.24 13.47
N VAL A 65 3.15 2.61 12.23
CA VAL A 65 2.94 1.75 11.08
C VAL A 65 4.04 0.70 11.03
N ASN A 66 3.67 -0.58 10.92
CA ASN A 66 4.62 -1.64 10.63
C ASN A 66 4.84 -1.72 9.11
N GLU A 67 5.93 -1.10 8.65
CA GLU A 67 6.27 -1.04 7.22
C GLU A 67 6.75 -2.38 6.66
N ASN A 68 7.22 -3.31 7.51
CA ASN A 68 7.93 -4.53 7.07
C ASN A 68 7.00 -5.68 6.66
N ASN A 69 5.77 -5.70 7.18
CA ASN A 69 4.81 -6.79 6.99
C ASN A 69 3.51 -6.29 6.37
N PRO A 70 3.52 -5.82 5.11
CA PRO A 70 2.29 -5.50 4.43
C PRO A 70 1.50 -6.75 4.05
N THR A 71 0.20 -6.58 3.90
CA THR A 71 -0.70 -7.60 3.37
C THR A 71 -1.38 -7.09 2.12
N LEU A 72 -1.36 -7.89 1.05
CA LEU A 72 -2.14 -7.62 -0.16
C LEU A 72 -3.44 -8.40 -0.13
N TYR A 73 -4.55 -7.70 -0.30
CA TYR A 73 -5.88 -8.31 -0.46
C TYR A 73 -6.34 -8.18 -1.91
N GLU A 74 -6.96 -9.25 -2.42
CA GLU A 74 -7.58 -9.30 -3.74
C GLU A 74 -9.09 -9.60 -3.60
N LEU A 75 -9.93 -8.72 -4.13
CA LEU A 75 -11.36 -8.96 -4.28
C LEU A 75 -11.61 -9.76 -5.56
N LEU A 76 -12.00 -11.02 -5.41
CA LEU A 76 -12.33 -11.89 -6.53
C LEU A 76 -13.70 -11.52 -7.13
N PRO A 77 -13.99 -11.88 -8.39
CA PRO A 77 -15.30 -11.66 -9.02
C PRO A 77 -16.47 -12.31 -8.26
N SER A 78 -16.18 -13.36 -7.46
CA SER A 78 -17.15 -14.01 -6.58
C SER A 78 -17.53 -13.17 -5.35
N GLY A 79 -16.84 -12.06 -5.09
CA GLY A 79 -16.96 -11.25 -3.87
C GLY A 79 -16.11 -11.77 -2.70
N VAL A 80 -15.40 -12.89 -2.87
CA VAL A 80 -14.48 -13.42 -1.87
C VAL A 80 -13.20 -12.58 -1.83
N ILE A 81 -12.75 -12.22 -0.63
CA ILE A 81 -11.47 -11.56 -0.42
C ILE A 81 -10.40 -12.64 -0.22
N LYS A 82 -9.35 -12.61 -1.05
CA LYS A 82 -8.17 -13.46 -0.92
C LYS A 82 -7.03 -12.66 -0.31
N GLU A 83 -6.41 -13.22 0.71
CA GLU A 83 -5.25 -12.63 1.39
C GLU A 83 -3.95 -13.19 0.82
N HIS A 84 -2.97 -12.31 0.63
CA HIS A 84 -1.61 -12.65 0.23
C HIS A 84 -0.64 -11.98 1.20
N ILE A 85 0.11 -12.78 1.96
CA ILE A 85 1.09 -12.30 2.93
C ILE A 85 2.35 -11.90 2.15
N CYS A 86 2.83 -10.67 2.37
CA CYS A 86 3.99 -10.14 1.68
C CYS A 86 5.11 -9.90 2.70
N GLN A 87 6.31 -10.38 2.39
CA GLN A 87 7.52 -10.00 3.10
C GLN A 87 8.29 -9.00 2.23
N ILE A 88 8.57 -7.82 2.76
CA ILE A 88 9.50 -6.90 2.12
C ILE A 88 10.90 -7.39 2.51
N GLU A 89 11.65 -7.94 1.57
CA GLU A 89 13.07 -8.25 1.81
C GLU A 89 13.83 -6.93 1.97
N GLU A 90 14.50 -6.74 3.11
CA GLU A 90 15.51 -5.70 3.29
C GLU A 90 16.70 -6.06 2.38
N HIS A 91 17.03 -5.20 1.42
CA HIS A 91 18.21 -5.35 0.55
C HIS A 91 19.23 -4.26 0.88
#